data_AF-X0SMI8-F1
#
_entry.id   AF-X0SMI8-F1
#
_cell.length_a   1.000
_cell.length_b   1.000
_cell.length_c   1.000
_cell.angle_alpha   90.00
_cell.angle_beta   90.00
_cell.angle_gamma   90.00
#
_symmetry.space_group_name_H-M   'P 1'
#
loop_
_entity.id
_entity.type
_entity.pdbx_description
1 polymer ?
#
loop_
_entity_poly.entity_id
_entity_poly.type
_entity_poly.pdbx_seq_one_letter_code
_entity_poly.pdbx_strand_id
1 'polypeptide(L)'
;MSDFYEPWEKLIRLVILGRAFEVPEKNILLRQLQYISEDIGMGRYCWNGECRYCEVHFEKPGDPTQYPGLACRVRGTDGMRLTKLAPEVRYNLSDALAAAPPEEDAPEPSPRPSTPPAD
;
A
#
# COMPACT_ATOMS: atom_id res chain seq x y z
N MET A 1 -0.28 5.67 -17.34
CA MET A 1 -0.03 5.25 -15.94
C MET A 1 -1.26 4.65 -15.24
N SER A 2 -2.40 4.43 -15.94
CA SER A 2 -3.65 3.93 -15.31
C SER A 2 -3.93 2.43 -15.52
N ASP A 3 -3.20 1.73 -16.39
CA ASP A 3 -3.61 0.39 -16.83
C ASP A 3 -3.33 -0.74 -15.82
N PHE A 4 -2.60 -0.45 -14.73
CA PHE A 4 -2.20 -1.46 -13.73
C PHE A 4 -3.10 -1.51 -12.49
N TYR A 5 -3.97 -0.51 -12.31
CA TYR A 5 -4.82 -0.37 -11.13
C TYR A 5 -6.26 -0.73 -11.46
N GLU A 6 -6.93 -1.42 -10.55
CA GLU A 6 -8.39 -1.53 -10.61
C GLU A 6 -9.00 -0.12 -10.53
N PRO A 7 -10.11 0.16 -11.26
CA PRO A 7 -10.80 1.44 -11.14
C PRO A 7 -11.13 1.79 -9.69
N TRP A 8 -10.75 2.98 -9.27
CA TRP A 8 -10.86 3.45 -7.89
C TRP A 8 -11.47 4.86 -7.85
N GLU A 9 -12.18 5.17 -6.76
CA GLU A 9 -12.90 6.45 -6.61
C GLU A 9 -12.28 7.36 -5.54
N LYS A 10 -11.41 6.79 -4.69
CA LYS A 10 -10.72 7.52 -3.64
C LYS A 10 -9.39 6.86 -3.31
N LEU A 11 -8.53 7.64 -2.68
CA LEU A 11 -7.38 7.09 -1.96
C LEU A 11 -7.82 6.67 -0.56
N ILE A 12 -7.24 5.59 -0.08
CA ILE A 12 -7.39 5.09 1.29
C ILE A 12 -6.05 5.20 2.01
N ARG A 13 -6.10 5.29 3.34
CA ARG A 13 -4.90 5.37 4.14
C ARG A 13 -4.32 3.99 4.42
N LEU A 14 -3.04 3.82 4.13
CA LEU A 14 -2.21 2.75 4.67
C LEU A 14 -1.17 3.34 5.61
N VAL A 15 -0.87 2.61 6.68
CA VAL A 15 0.26 2.95 7.57
C VAL A 15 1.33 1.90 7.38
N ILE A 16 2.51 2.30 6.93
CA ILE A 16 3.62 1.38 6.63
C ILE A 16 4.77 1.74 7.56
N LEU A 17 5.09 0.83 8.49
CA LEU A 17 6.14 1.04 9.49
C LEU A 17 6.01 2.39 10.24
N GLY A 18 4.77 2.78 10.57
CA GLY A 18 4.45 4.03 11.28
C GLY A 18 4.49 5.30 10.40
N ARG A 19 4.48 5.15 9.08
CA ARG A 19 4.40 6.25 8.11
C ARG A 19 3.09 6.19 7.35
N ALA A 20 2.44 7.33 7.16
CA ALA A 20 1.15 7.39 6.48
C ALA A 20 1.31 7.57 4.97
N PHE A 21 0.55 6.78 4.20
CA PHE A 21 0.47 6.85 2.75
C PHE A 21 -0.98 6.82 2.30
N GLU A 22 -1.25 7.45 1.16
CA GLU A 22 -2.53 7.40 0.47
C GLU A 22 -2.38 6.57 -0.81
N VAL A 23 -3.23 5.56 -0.98
CA VAL A 23 -3.15 4.62 -2.10
C VAL A 23 -4.53 4.36 -2.70
N PRO A 24 -4.62 4.01 -4.00
CA PRO A 24 -5.87 3.59 -4.62
C PRO A 24 -6.56 2.48 -3.84
N GLU A 25 -7.85 2.66 -3.53
CA GLU A 25 -8.67 1.57 -2.99
C GLU A 25 -8.82 0.42 -4.00
N LYS A 26 -9.47 -0.67 -3.59
CA LYS A 26 -9.82 -1.82 -4.46
C LYS A 26 -8.62 -2.50 -5.12
N ASN A 27 -7.40 -2.29 -4.64
CA ASN A 27 -6.20 -2.91 -5.18
C ASN A 27 -5.55 -3.88 -4.17
N ILE A 28 -4.79 -4.85 -4.68
CA ILE A 28 -3.90 -5.67 -3.84
C ILE A 28 -2.77 -4.80 -3.28
N LEU A 29 -2.28 -5.14 -2.10
CA LEU A 29 -1.24 -4.39 -1.40
C LEU A 29 -0.02 -4.16 -2.30
N LEU A 30 0.45 -5.14 -3.06
CA LEU A 30 1.64 -4.95 -3.90
C LEU A 30 1.43 -3.88 -4.99
N ARG A 31 0.21 -3.75 -5.55
CA ARG A 31 -0.13 -2.63 -6.44
C ARG A 31 -0.19 -1.31 -5.69
N GLN A 32 -0.79 -1.29 -4.51
CA GLN A 32 -0.82 -0.09 -3.67
C GLN A 32 0.58 0.38 -3.26
N LEU A 33 1.50 -0.55 -2.98
CA LEU A 33 2.90 -0.24 -2.74
C LEU A 33 3.61 0.28 -4.00
N GLN A 34 3.25 -0.24 -5.19
CA GLN A 34 3.72 0.30 -6.47
C GLN A 34 3.25 1.72 -6.73
N TYR A 35 2.07 2.09 -6.25
CA TYR A 35 1.61 3.48 -6.32
C TYR A 35 2.47 4.42 -5.48
N ILE A 36 3.01 3.93 -4.36
CA ILE A 36 3.92 4.68 -3.48
C ILE A 36 5.32 4.78 -4.10
N SER A 37 5.81 3.70 -4.71
CA SER A 37 7.13 3.64 -5.35
C SER A 37 7.10 2.78 -6.60
N GLU A 38 7.47 3.36 -7.74
CA GLU A 38 7.56 2.64 -9.02
C GLU A 38 8.57 1.49 -8.98
N ASP A 39 9.56 1.55 -8.08
CA ASP A 39 10.55 0.49 -7.89
C ASP A 39 9.91 -0.84 -7.53
N ILE A 40 8.74 -0.86 -6.87
CA ILE A 40 8.00 -2.09 -6.61
C ILE A 40 7.59 -2.78 -7.92
N GLY A 41 7.25 -2.02 -8.96
CA GLY A 41 6.93 -2.55 -10.28
C GLY A 41 8.14 -3.15 -11.01
N MET A 42 9.34 -2.69 -10.66
CA MET A 42 10.62 -3.16 -11.22
C MET A 42 11.30 -4.24 -10.36
N GLY A 43 10.76 -4.56 -9.18
CA GLY A 43 11.27 -5.59 -8.27
C GLY A 43 11.08 -7.01 -8.80
N ARG A 44 11.75 -7.98 -8.17
CA ARG A 44 11.77 -9.40 -8.60
C ARG A 44 10.53 -10.20 -8.16
N TYR A 45 9.40 -9.53 -8.01
CA TYR A 45 8.17 -10.18 -7.55
C TYR A 45 7.57 -11.05 -8.64
N CYS A 46 7.17 -12.27 -8.26
CA CYS A 46 6.44 -13.19 -9.15
C CYS A 46 4.98 -12.80 -9.43
N TRP A 47 4.38 -11.92 -8.62
CA TRP A 47 2.94 -11.56 -8.62
C TRP A 47 1.93 -12.73 -8.48
N ASN A 48 2.40 -13.97 -8.35
CA ASN A 48 1.58 -15.18 -8.29
C ASN A 48 1.59 -15.87 -6.92
N GLY A 49 2.20 -15.26 -5.90
CA GLY A 49 2.21 -15.79 -4.52
C GLY A 49 3.23 -16.90 -4.23
N GLU A 50 4.20 -17.16 -5.11
CA GLU A 50 5.16 -18.26 -4.93
C GLU A 50 6.50 -17.80 -4.33
N CYS A 51 7.09 -16.71 -4.82
CA CYS A 51 8.45 -16.29 -4.39
C CYS A 51 8.53 -15.77 -2.94
N ARG A 52 7.40 -15.35 -2.37
CA ARG A 52 7.29 -14.70 -1.04
C ARG A 52 8.13 -13.43 -0.82
N TYR A 53 8.77 -12.87 -1.85
CA TYR A 53 9.54 -11.62 -1.70
C TYR A 53 8.68 -10.40 -1.36
N CYS A 54 7.36 -10.51 -1.50
CA CYS A 54 6.38 -9.51 -1.09
C CYS A 54 5.68 -9.85 0.24
N GLU A 55 6.28 -10.69 1.08
CA GLU A 55 5.73 -11.02 2.40
C GLU A 55 5.66 -9.79 3.30
N VAL A 56 4.53 -9.66 4.01
CA VAL A 56 4.26 -8.58 4.96
C VAL A 56 3.59 -9.16 6.21
N HIS A 57 3.70 -8.44 7.33
CA HIS A 57 2.80 -8.62 8.46
C HIS A 57 1.94 -7.38 8.58
N PHE A 58 0.65 -7.57 8.83
CA PHE A 58 -0.30 -6.48 8.87
C PHE A 58 -1.33 -6.62 9.99
N GLU A 59 -1.86 -5.48 10.42
CA GLU A 59 -2.97 -5.35 11.35
C GLU A 59 -4.16 -4.76 10.59
N LYS A 60 -5.35 -5.26 10.91
CA LYS A 60 -6.58 -4.75 10.30
C LYS A 60 -7.06 -3.51 11.05
N PRO A 61 -7.88 -2.65 10.43
CA PRO A 61 -8.40 -1.46 11.11
C PRO A 61 -9.17 -1.86 12.39
N GLY A 62 -8.75 -1.31 13.53
CA GLY A 62 -9.36 -1.60 14.83
C GLY A 62 -9.01 -2.98 15.43
N ASP A 63 -8.13 -3.76 14.79
CA ASP A 63 -7.71 -5.08 15.26
C ASP A 63 -6.16 -5.17 15.32
N PRO A 64 -5.56 -5.15 16.52
CA PRO A 64 -4.10 -5.18 16.69
C PRO A 64 -3.49 -6.57 16.44
N THR A 65 -4.28 -7.57 16.06
CA THR A 65 -3.77 -8.90 15.72
C THR A 65 -2.89 -8.81 14.47
N GLN A 66 -1.68 -9.37 14.56
CA GLN A 66 -0.76 -9.42 13.42
C GLN A 66 -1.02 -10.64 12.55
N TYR A 67 -1.28 -10.39 11.26
CA TYR A 67 -1.50 -11.40 10.25
C TYR A 67 -0.32 -11.43 9.27
N PRO A 68 0.31 -12.60 9.04
CA PRO A 68 1.22 -12.75 7.92
C PRO A 68 0.44 -12.81 6.60
N GLY A 69 0.99 -12.24 5.54
CA GLY A 69 0.38 -12.27 4.22
C GLY A 69 1.36 -11.98 3.09
N LEU A 70 0.94 -12.28 1.87
CA LEU A 70 1.67 -11.89 0.66
C LEU A 70 1.01 -10.65 0.07
N ALA A 71 1.74 -9.56 -0.10
CA ALA A 71 1.17 -8.31 -0.60
C ALA A 71 0.52 -8.47 -1.99
N CYS A 72 1.00 -9.43 -2.81
CA CYS A 72 0.37 -9.73 -4.10
C CYS A 72 -0.98 -10.49 -4.02
N ARG A 73 -1.39 -10.93 -2.82
CA ARG A 73 -2.61 -11.72 -2.60
C ARG A 73 -3.60 -11.09 -1.62
N VAL A 74 -3.19 -10.07 -0.88
CA VAL A 74 -4.02 -9.37 0.12
C VAL A 74 -4.48 -8.04 -0.47
N ARG A 75 -5.78 -7.74 -0.35
CA ARG A 75 -6.32 -6.40 -0.67
C ARG A 75 -6.08 -5.46 0.50
N GLY A 76 -5.53 -4.28 0.24
CA GLY A 76 -5.39 -3.26 1.28
C GLY A 76 -6.71 -2.55 1.53
N THR A 77 -6.94 -2.20 2.79
CA THR A 77 -8.16 -1.51 3.24
C THR A 77 -7.79 -0.26 4.01
N ASP A 78 -8.70 0.70 4.07
CA ASP A 78 -8.50 1.96 4.76
C ASP A 78 -8.18 1.76 6.25
N GLY A 79 -7.09 2.36 6.73
CA GLY A 79 -6.58 2.21 8.08
C GLY A 79 -5.76 0.93 8.33
N MET A 80 -5.48 0.13 7.30
CA MET A 80 -4.63 -1.07 7.44
C MET A 80 -3.18 -0.67 7.72
N ARG A 81 -2.51 -1.44 8.60
CA ARG A 81 -1.14 -1.17 9.05
C ARG A 81 -0.21 -2.30 8.63
N LEU A 82 0.86 -2.00 7.90
CA LEU A 82 1.94 -2.94 7.60
C LEU A 82 3.05 -2.76 8.63
N THR A 83 3.20 -3.75 9.51
CA THR A 83 4.11 -3.70 10.67
C THR A 83 5.45 -4.37 10.40
N LYS A 84 5.52 -5.26 9.41
CA LYS A 84 6.78 -5.85 8.91
C LYS A 84 6.71 -5.98 7.40
N LEU A 85 7.86 -5.80 6.76
CA LEU A 85 8.05 -5.92 5.31
C LEU A 85 9.19 -6.88 5.04
N ALA A 86 9.08 -7.68 3.98
CA ALA A 86 10.21 -8.40 3.41
C ALA A 86 11.33 -7.41 2.99
N PRO A 87 12.61 -7.84 2.99
CA PRO A 87 13.74 -6.97 2.67
C PRO A 87 13.61 -6.24 1.34
N GLU A 88 13.15 -6.93 0.29
CA GLU A 88 12.98 -6.32 -1.03
C GLU A 88 11.90 -5.23 -0.99
N VAL A 89 10.72 -5.50 -0.43
CA VAL A 89 9.67 -4.47 -0.27
C VAL A 89 10.17 -3.25 0.52
N ARG A 90 10.92 -3.48 1.60
CA ARG A 90 11.48 -2.37 2.39
C ARG A 90 12.52 -1.56 1.60
N TYR A 91 13.35 -2.23 0.81
CA TYR A 91 14.34 -1.58 -0.04
C TYR A 91 13.67 -0.72 -1.11
N ASN A 92 12.72 -1.28 -1.86
CA ASN A 92 12.00 -0.57 -2.91
C ASN A 92 11.11 0.59 -2.40
N LEU A 93 10.85 0.65 -1.08
CA LEU A 93 10.10 1.74 -0.43
C LEU A 93 11.01 2.70 0.35
N SER A 94 12.34 2.54 0.35
CA SER A 94 13.23 3.25 1.29
C SER A 94 13.06 4.76 1.26
N ASP A 95 12.99 5.33 0.06
CA ASP A 95 12.95 6.78 -0.13
C ASP A 95 11.58 7.34 0.25
N ALA A 96 10.50 6.63 -0.12
CA ALA A 96 9.15 6.97 0.28
C ALA A 96 8.96 6.89 1.81
N LEU A 97 9.52 5.87 2.47
CA LEU A 97 9.49 5.71 3.92
C LEU A 97 10.28 6.80 4.64
N ALA A 98 11.38 7.27 4.06
CA ALA A 98 12.18 8.35 4.61
C ALA A 98 11.48 9.72 4.48
N ALA A 99 10.75 9.95 3.39
CA ALA A 99 10.08 11.21 3.10
C ALA A 99 8.69 11.35 3.75
N ALA A 100 7.99 10.23 3.99
CA ALA A 100 6.63 10.26 4.50
C ALA A 100 6.54 10.77 5.95
N PRO A 101 5.45 11.48 6.31
CA PRO A 101 5.24 11.91 7.67
C PRO A 101 4.95 10.72 8.61
N PRO A 102 5.28 10.84 9.91
CA PRO A 102 4.72 9.97 10.93
C PRO A 102 3.19 9.98 10.84
N GLU A 103 2.56 8.84 11.17
CA GLU A 103 1.10 8.72 11.11
C GLU A 103 0.36 9.79 11.94
N GLU A 104 0.89 10.11 13.12
CA GLU A 104 0.30 11.08 14.05
C GLU A 104 0.29 12.51 13.49
N ASP A 105 1.26 12.83 12.62
CA ASP A 105 1.41 14.14 11.98
C ASP A 105 0.73 14.20 10.60
N ALA A 106 0.24 13.07 10.10
CA ALA A 106 -0.34 12.99 8.77
C ALA A 106 -1.71 13.68 8.76
N PRO A 107 -1.98 14.58 7.79
CA PRO A 107 -3.28 15.23 7.67
C PRO A 107 -4.39 14.18 7.55
N GLU A 108 -5.60 14.45 8.02
CA GLU A 108 -6.74 13.55 7.78
C GLU A 108 -6.85 13.22 6.28
N PRO A 109 -7.20 11.97 5.93
CA PRO A 109 -7.23 11.54 4.53
C PRO A 109 -8.12 12.48 3.72
N SER A 110 -7.58 12.97 2.59
CA SER A 110 -8.19 14.09 1.87
C SER A 110 -9.58 13.70 1.33
N PRO A 111 -10.63 14.52 1.52
CA PRO A 111 -11.94 14.21 0.95
C PRO A 111 -11.93 14.44 -0.57
N ARG A 112 -11.58 13.38 -1.33
CA ARG A 112 -11.76 13.15 -2.78
C ARG A 112 -11.36 14.27 -3.78
N PRO A 113 -10.60 13.94 -4.84
CA PRO A 113 -10.91 14.50 -6.16
C PRO A 113 -12.08 13.72 -6.75
N SER A 114 -13.22 14.37 -6.96
CA SER A 114 -14.28 13.86 -7.83
C SER A 114 -13.74 13.79 -9.25
N THR A 115 -13.59 12.59 -9.81
CA THR A 115 -13.59 12.44 -11.27
C THR A 115 -14.88 13.08 -11.77
N PRO A 116 -14.83 14.03 -12.73
CA PRO A 116 -16.05 14.57 -13.31
C PRO A 116 -16.81 13.45 -14.04
N PRO A 117 -18.13 13.56 -14.23
CA PRO A 117 -18.87 12.58 -15.00
C PRO A 117 -18.22 12.45 -16.38
N ALA A 118 -17.98 11.21 -16.80
CA ALA A 118 -17.73 10.94 -18.21
C ALA A 118 -19.00 11.32 -18.99
N ASP A 119 -18.87 12.25 -19.93
CA ASP A 119 -19.87 12.55 -20.96
C ASP A 119 -20.19 11.29 -21.80
#